data_AF-A0A961AGS0-F1
#
_entry.id   AF-A0A961AGS0-F1
#
_cell.length_a   1.000
_cell.length_b   1.000
_cell.length_c   1.000
_cell.angle_alpha   90.00
_cell.angle_beta   90.00
_cell.angle_gamma   90.00
#
_symmetry.space_group_name_H-M   'P 1'
#
loop_
_entity.id
_entity.type
_entity.pdbx_description
1 polymer ?
#
loop_
_entity_poly.entity_id
_entity_poly.type
_entity_poly.pdbx_seq_one_letter_code
_entity_poly.pdbx_strand_id
1 'polypeptide(L)' 'QEGRQEGRREGHQEGWLEGRQDGEQALTLRQLRRKFPQIVAEAEPLVQQLNEERLLAFGEALLFFETSEDCLAWLDQPPL' A
#
# COMPACT_ATOMS: atom_id res chain seq x y z
N GLN A 1 -36.25 -11.38 3.31
CA GLN A 1 -35.21 -11.88 4.24
C GLN A 1 -33.82 -11.91 3.58
N GLU A 2 -33.75 -12.01 2.25
CA GLU A 2 -32.52 -12.03 1.45
C GLU A 2 -31.68 -10.75 1.58
N GLY A 3 -32.27 -9.56 1.51
CA GLY A 3 -31.51 -8.29 1.61
C GLY A 3 -30.73 -8.08 2.92
N ARG A 4 -31.08 -8.75 4.04
CA ARG A 4 -30.28 -8.72 5.29
C ARG A 4 -29.12 -9.72 5.29
N GLN A 5 -29.18 -10.76 4.46
CA GLN A 5 -28.06 -11.69 4.29
C GLN A 5 -27.07 -11.15 3.27
N GLU A 6 -27.56 -10.54 2.19
CA GLU A 6 -26.76 -9.91 1.15
C GLU A 6 -25.95 -8.73 1.70
N GLY A 7 -26.61 -7.75 2.35
CA GLY A 7 -25.89 -6.61 2.94
C GLY A 7 -24.90 -6.97 4.05
N ARG A 8 -25.06 -8.12 4.73
CA ARG A 8 -24.03 -8.62 5.66
C ARG A 8 -22.83 -9.21 4.94
N ARG A 9 -23.03 -9.89 3.80
CA ARG A 9 -21.95 -10.46 3.01
C ARG A 9 -21.14 -9.35 2.33
N GLU A 10 -21.82 -8.37 1.75
CA GLU A 10 -21.20 -7.18 1.14
C GLU A 10 -20.38 -6.41 2.17
N GLY A 11 -20.98 -6.02 3.31
CA GLY A 11 -20.25 -5.27 4.34
C GLY A 11 -19.08 -6.04 4.97
N HIS A 12 -19.14 -7.38 5.04
CA HIS A 12 -17.98 -8.18 5.46
C HIS A 12 -16.88 -8.22 4.39
N GLN A 13 -17.22 -8.26 3.10
CA GLN A 13 -16.25 -8.24 2.02
C GLN A 13 -15.59 -6.87 1.89
N GLU A 14 -16.36 -5.79 1.91
CA GLU A 14 -15.86 -4.41 1.87
C GLU A 14 -14.93 -4.12 3.05
N GLY A 15 -15.37 -4.42 4.29
CA GLY A 15 -14.54 -4.19 5.48
C GLY A 15 -13.27 -5.06 5.53
N TRP A 16 -13.28 -6.24 4.88
CA TRP A 16 -12.08 -7.07 4.76
C TRP A 16 -11.09 -6.47 3.75
N LEU A 17 -11.57 -5.97 2.62
CA LEU A 17 -10.75 -5.33 1.59
C LEU A 17 -10.13 -4.03 2.10
N GLU A 18 -10.93 -3.16 2.74
CA GLU A 18 -10.45 -1.91 3.34
C GLU A 18 -9.41 -2.19 4.44
N GLY A 19 -9.70 -3.11 5.36
CA GLY A 19 -8.76 -3.45 6.44
C GLY A 19 -7.46 -4.09 5.94
N ARG A 20 -7.51 -4.82 4.82
CA ARG A 20 -6.33 -5.39 4.16
C ARG A 20 -5.46 -4.28 3.57
N GLN A 21 -6.05 -3.35 2.81
CA GLN A 21 -5.33 -2.24 2.21
C GLN A 21 -4.71 -1.32 3.27
N ASP A 22 -5.46 -0.95 4.31
CA ASP A 22 -4.95 -0.12 5.42
C ASP A 22 -3.76 -0.80 6.13
N GLY A 23 -3.86 -2.12 6.34
CA GLY A 23 -2.79 -2.92 6.95
C GLY A 23 -1.53 -2.97 6.10
N GLU A 24 -1.67 -3.20 4.79
CA GLU A 24 -0.56 -3.19 3.83
C GLU A 24 0.10 -1.80 3.78
N GLN A 25 -0.70 -0.75 3.77
CA GLN A 25 -0.22 0.63 3.70
C GLN A 25 0.57 1.00 4.96
N ALA A 26 0.03 0.68 6.14
CA ALA A 26 0.70 0.91 7.41
C ALA A 26 2.03 0.14 7.51
N LEU A 27 2.07 -1.11 7.05
CA LEU A 27 3.28 -1.92 7.04
C LEU A 27 4.33 -1.33 6.09
N THR A 28 3.95 -1.04 4.85
CA THR A 28 4.82 -0.47 3.82
C THR A 28 5.41 0.87 4.24
N LEU A 29 4.60 1.78 4.80
CA LEU A 29 5.10 3.06 5.31
C LEU A 29 6.08 2.89 6.48
N ARG A 30 5.87 1.90 7.37
CA ARG A 30 6.83 1.57 8.44
C ARG A 30 8.14 1.04 7.88
N GLN A 31 8.10 0.22 6.84
CA GLN A 31 9.30 -0.29 6.16
C GLN A 31 10.08 0.85 5.49
N LEU A 32 9.38 1.73 4.75
CA LEU A 32 9.95 2.89 4.07
C LEU A 32 10.68 3.80 5.06
N ARG A 33 9.99 4.18 6.16
CA ARG A 33 10.57 5.03 7.21
C ARG A 33 11.80 4.44 7.87
N ARG A 34 11.87 3.11 7.98
CA ARG A 34 13.04 2.42 8.58
C ARG A 34 14.21 2.33 7.62
N LYS A 35 13.95 2.07 6.34
CA LYS A 35 14.97 1.82 5.34
C LYS A 35 15.53 3.11 4.75
N PHE A 36 14.67 4.09 4.48
CA PHE A 36 15.02 5.36 3.84
C PHE A 36 14.39 6.56 4.57
N PRO A 37 14.81 6.85 5.81
CA PRO A 37 14.24 7.94 6.60
C PRO A 37 14.34 9.32 5.92
N GLN A 38 15.33 9.52 5.05
CA GLN A 38 15.60 10.80 4.37
C GLN A 38 14.59 11.15 3.27
N ILE A 39 13.88 10.17 2.70
CA ILE A 39 12.91 10.41 1.61
C ILE A 39 11.45 10.34 2.07
N VAL A 40 11.18 10.10 3.35
CA VAL A 40 9.82 9.84 3.86
C VAL A 40 8.84 10.94 3.47
N ALA A 41 9.25 12.21 3.58
CA ALA A 41 8.39 13.35 3.26
C ALA A 41 7.93 13.39 1.80
N GLU A 42 8.77 12.88 0.88
CA GLU A 42 8.49 12.81 -0.55
C GLU A 42 7.76 11.52 -0.94
N ALA A 43 8.22 10.38 -0.39
CA ALA A 43 7.74 9.06 -0.78
C ALA A 43 6.40 8.68 -0.11
N GLU A 44 6.10 9.14 1.11
CA GLU A 44 4.87 8.77 1.81
C GLU A 44 3.60 9.16 1.03
N PRO A 45 3.44 10.39 0.52
CA PRO A 45 2.28 10.75 -0.30
C PRO A 45 2.12 9.89 -1.56
N LEU A 46 3.22 9.42 -2.15
CA LEU A 46 3.19 8.54 -3.34
C LEU A 46 2.72 7.14 -2.96
N VAL A 47 3.23 6.59 -1.85
CA VAL A 47 2.79 5.29 -1.32
C VAL A 47 1.29 5.31 -0.99
N GLN A 48 0.79 6.41 -0.44
CA GLN A 48 -0.63 6.54 -0.11
C GLN A 48 -1.56 6.61 -1.33
N GLN A 49 -1.02 6.87 -2.52
CA GLN A 49 -1.76 6.89 -3.79
C GLN A 49 -1.69 5.56 -4.56
N LEU A 50 -0.92 4.59 -4.07
CA LEU A 50 -0.85 3.27 -4.69
C LEU A 50 -2.16 2.52 -4.49
N ASN A 51 -2.64 1.88 -5.55
CA ASN A 51 -3.72 0.88 -5.44
C ASN A 51 -3.18 -0.39 -4.74
N GLU A 52 -4.09 -1.28 -4.35
CA GLU A 52 -3.79 -2.51 -3.62
C GLU A 52 -2.69 -3.36 -4.30
N GLU A 53 -2.79 -3.59 -5.61
CA GLU A 53 -1.81 -4.39 -6.35
C GLU A 53 -0.41 -3.75 -6.34
N ARG A 54 -0.32 -2.45 -6.62
CA ARG A 54 0.96 -1.73 -6.59
C ARG A 54 1.50 -1.60 -5.18
N LEU A 55 0.65 -1.46 -4.18
CA LEU A 55 1.07 -1.35 -2.80
C LEU A 55 1.74 -2.65 -2.33
N LEU A 56 1.16 -3.80 -2.68
CA LEU A 56 1.77 -5.11 -2.43
C LEU A 56 3.11 -5.25 -3.17
N ALA A 57 3.14 -4.95 -4.47
CA ALA A 57 4.35 -5.03 -5.28
C ALA A 57 5.47 -4.10 -4.77
N PHE A 58 5.11 -2.88 -4.34
CA PHE A 58 6.05 -1.94 -3.73
C PHE A 58 6.60 -2.48 -2.41
N GLY A 59 5.73 -3.05 -1.57
CA GLY A 59 6.13 -3.66 -0.30
C GLY A 59 7.18 -4.75 -0.47
N GLU A 60 7.06 -5.59 -1.51
CA GLU A 60 8.05 -6.61 -1.87
C GLU A 60 9.33 -5.98 -2.43
N ALA A 61 9.22 -5.06 -3.39
CA ALA A 61 10.36 -4.41 -4.03
C ALA A 61 11.22 -3.61 -3.03
N LEU A 62 10.57 -2.98 -2.05
CA LEU A 62 11.21 -2.21 -0.98
C LEU A 62 12.23 -3.03 -0.17
N LEU A 63 12.02 -4.35 -0.04
CA LEU A 63 12.97 -5.23 0.62
C LEU A 63 14.33 -5.26 -0.11
N PHE A 64 14.30 -5.12 -1.43
CA PHE A 64 15.46 -5.28 -2.31
C PHE A 64 16.13 -3.98 -2.76
N PHE A 65 15.50 -2.82 -2.58
CA PHE A 65 16.16 -1.54 -2.92
C PHE A 65 17.44 -1.34 -2.10
N GLU A 66 18.50 -0.88 -2.75
CA GLU A 66 19.76 -0.55 -2.07
C GLU A 66 19.84 0.94 -1.78
N THR A 67 19.19 1.77 -2.61
CA THR A 67 19.25 3.23 -2.53
C THR A 67 17.87 3.87 -2.41
N SER A 68 17.84 5.11 -1.90
CA SER A 68 16.63 5.95 -1.89
C SER A 68 16.14 6.26 -3.31
N GLU A 69 17.07 6.37 -4.24
CA GLU A 69 16.87 6.67 -5.65
C GLU A 69 16.12 5.54 -6.34
N ASP A 70 16.47 4.27 -6.07
CA ASP A 70 15.72 3.10 -6.56
C ASP A 70 14.26 3.14 -6.07
N CYS A 71 14.08 3.49 -4.79
CA CYS A 71 12.76 3.58 -4.17
C CYS A 71 11.90 4.68 -4.82
N LEU A 72 12.46 5.87 -5.03
CA LEU A 72 11.75 6.99 -5.65
C LEU A 72 11.47 6.70 -7.13
N ALA A 73 12.43 6.12 -7.85
CA ALA A 73 12.26 5.75 -9.25
C ALA A 73 11.14 4.72 -9.44
N TRP A 74 10.97 3.78 -8.50
CA TRP A 74 9.85 2.84 -8.52
C TRP A 74 8.51 3.56 -8.31
N LEU A 75 8.44 4.48 -7.34
CA LEU A 75 7.22 5.20 -6.99
C LEU A 75 6.75 6.14 -8.11
N ASP A 76 7.67 6.69 -8.90
CA ASP A 76 7.38 7.57 -10.04
C ASP A 76 6.80 6.83 -11.26
N GLN A 77 6.87 5.50 -11.29
CA GLN A 77 6.29 4.73 -12.39
C GLN A 77 4.75 4.84 -12.37
N PRO A 78 4.11 5.10 -13.52
CA PRO A 78 2.66 5.10 -13.61
C PRO A 78 2.09 3.69 -13.39
N PRO A 79 0.85 3.55 -12.91
CA PRO A 79 0.17 2.25 -12.94
C PRO A 79 0.07 1.75 -14.39
N LEU A 80 0.34 0.45 -14.59
CA LEU A 80 0.08 -0.24 -15.86
C LEU A 80 -1.42 -0.34 -16.14
#